data_AF-A0A2K8KCU9-F1
#
_entry.id   AF-A0A2K8KCU9-F1
#
_cell.length_a   1.000
_cell.length_b   1.000
_cell.length_c   1.000
_cell.angle_alpha   90.00
_cell.angle_beta   90.00
_cell.angle_gamma   90.00
#
_symmetry.space_group_name_H-M   'P 1'
#
loop_
_entity.id
_entity.type
_entity.pdbx_description
1 polymer ?
#
loop_
_entity_poly.entity_id
_entity_poly.type
_entity_poly.pdbx_seq_one_letter_code
_entity_poly.pdbx_strand_id
1 'polypeptide(L)'
;MWDFSFRRGIGLMLQTLPFVLLRMAVYFGAALAYVLVTGTGAGIGWGIGALGDEGFRASATFFGGLSGFGIVLIVMYWLREYILYMVKAGHIAVMVELIDNRPMPDGRSQIGHAQAMVRERFGEASVLFAIDQLVKGVLRAITGLIRGVFTLLPIPGVRQLVTILRAFLRVAVGFIDEVILAYGMRTRATDPWASARAALVLYAQNYRPMLKNAAWITLFVYGLMAILFFIMLAPAALISNLYPGGMSAMGIVIAFILAWSVKQALLEPLAVACLLQAYFRTIEGQTPNPEWDAKLDGMSSKFQKLKSRAGKGLTEAAE
;
A
#
# COMPACT_ATOMS: atom_id res chain seq x y z
N MET A 1 -19.49 1.36 -16.12
CA MET A 1 -18.43 0.49 -16.66
C MET A 1 -17.10 1.23 -16.62
N TRP A 2 -16.09 0.57 -16.09
CA TRP A 2 -14.75 1.05 -15.72
C TRP A 2 -13.73 0.77 -16.84
N ASP A 3 -12.51 1.29 -16.72
CA ASP A 3 -11.48 1.32 -17.78
C ASP A 3 -10.37 0.27 -17.62
N PHE A 4 -10.50 -0.63 -16.64
CA PHE A 4 -9.56 -1.72 -16.38
C PHE A 4 -10.15 -3.11 -16.70
N SER A 5 -9.27 -4.08 -16.97
CA SER A 5 -9.65 -5.49 -17.10
C SER A 5 -9.15 -6.30 -15.90
N PHE A 6 -10.08 -6.86 -15.13
CA PHE A 6 -9.73 -7.73 -14.00
C PHE A 6 -8.97 -8.98 -14.45
N ARG A 7 -9.36 -9.56 -15.60
CA ARG A 7 -8.65 -10.68 -16.23
C ARG A 7 -7.21 -10.30 -16.59
N ARG A 8 -6.98 -9.12 -17.15
CA ARG A 8 -5.61 -8.63 -17.43
C ARG A 8 -4.85 -8.38 -16.13
N GLY A 9 -5.50 -7.85 -15.09
CA GLY A 9 -4.92 -7.70 -13.75
C GLY A 9 -4.41 -9.03 -13.18
N ILE A 10 -5.23 -10.09 -13.23
CA ILE A 10 -4.81 -11.45 -12.84
C ILE A 10 -3.66 -11.94 -13.73
N GLY A 11 -3.72 -11.70 -15.04
CA GLY A 11 -2.63 -12.04 -15.95
C GLY A 11 -1.30 -11.39 -15.58
N LEU A 12 -1.33 -10.10 -15.19
CA LEU A 12 -0.14 -9.38 -14.69
C LEU A 12 0.37 -9.97 -13.38
N MET A 13 -0.53 -10.37 -12.47
CA MET A 13 -0.15 -11.06 -11.24
C MET A 13 0.54 -12.40 -11.51
N LEU A 14 0.05 -13.17 -12.49
CA LEU A 14 0.67 -14.43 -12.90
C LEU A 14 2.03 -14.22 -13.58
N GLN A 15 2.16 -13.20 -14.42
CA GLN A 15 3.44 -12.84 -15.06
C GLN A 15 4.47 -12.29 -14.06
N THR A 16 4.01 -11.80 -12.91
CA THR A 16 4.84 -11.29 -11.82
C THR A 16 4.87 -12.23 -10.60
N LEU A 17 4.63 -13.53 -10.82
CA LEU A 17 4.65 -14.55 -9.77
C LEU A 17 5.88 -14.46 -8.85
N PRO A 18 7.12 -14.25 -9.33
CA PRO A 18 8.27 -14.07 -8.44
C PRO A 18 8.07 -12.96 -7.39
N PHE A 19 7.49 -11.82 -7.79
CA PHE A 19 7.15 -10.75 -6.85
C PHE A 19 5.99 -11.13 -5.94
N VAL A 20 4.96 -11.80 -6.47
CA VAL A 20 3.82 -12.25 -5.68
C VAL A 20 4.26 -13.23 -4.58
N LEU A 21 5.10 -14.21 -4.92
CA LEU A 21 5.69 -15.15 -3.99
C LEU A 21 6.56 -14.44 -2.95
N LEU A 22 7.40 -13.50 -3.36
CA LEU A 22 8.22 -12.70 -2.44
C LEU A 22 7.34 -11.93 -1.45
N ARG A 23 6.27 -11.27 -1.93
CA ARG A 23 5.32 -10.57 -1.07
C ARG A 23 4.64 -11.52 -0.10
N MET A 24 4.18 -12.67 -0.56
CA MET A 24 3.60 -13.68 0.32
C MET A 24 4.61 -14.10 1.39
N ALA A 25 5.85 -14.43 1.03
CA ALA A 25 6.88 -14.79 1.99
C ALA A 25 7.11 -13.70 3.06
N VAL A 26 7.17 -12.43 2.64
CA VAL A 26 7.38 -11.31 3.58
C VAL A 26 6.17 -11.08 4.48
N TYR A 27 4.95 -11.01 3.93
CA TYR A 27 3.75 -10.70 4.73
C TYR A 27 3.33 -11.88 5.62
N PHE A 28 3.38 -13.12 5.13
CA PHE A 28 3.11 -14.29 5.96
C PHE A 28 4.24 -14.55 6.97
N GLY A 29 5.50 -14.29 6.60
CA GLY A 29 6.62 -14.35 7.54
C GLY A 29 6.47 -13.34 8.68
N ALA A 30 6.01 -12.12 8.37
CA ALA A 30 5.68 -11.11 9.37
C ALA A 30 4.53 -11.55 10.28
N ALA A 31 3.44 -12.08 9.71
CA ALA A 31 2.32 -12.63 10.48
C ALA A 31 2.77 -13.74 11.43
N LEU A 32 3.58 -14.68 10.93
CA LEU A 32 4.14 -15.76 11.74
C LEU A 32 5.02 -15.21 12.86
N ALA A 33 5.87 -14.22 12.58
CA ALA A 33 6.69 -13.58 13.60
C ALA A 33 5.83 -12.92 14.70
N TYR A 34 4.74 -12.23 14.34
CA TYR A 34 3.80 -11.68 15.33
C TYR A 34 3.21 -12.76 16.22
N VAL A 35 2.76 -13.89 15.65
CA VAL A 35 2.18 -15.00 16.42
C VAL A 35 3.24 -15.64 17.32
N LEU A 36 4.38 -16.04 16.76
CA LEU A 36 5.41 -16.79 17.48
C LEU A 36 6.09 -15.97 18.57
N VAL A 37 6.51 -14.73 18.29
CA VAL A 37 7.26 -13.93 19.27
C VAL A 37 6.35 -13.42 20.38
N THR A 38 5.11 -13.02 20.06
CA THR A 38 4.11 -12.65 21.08
C THR A 38 3.75 -13.86 21.94
N GLY A 39 3.51 -15.03 21.32
CA GLY A 39 3.22 -16.27 22.02
C GLY A 39 4.38 -16.74 22.91
N THR A 40 5.61 -16.64 22.41
CA THR A 40 6.82 -16.96 23.18
C THR A 40 7.00 -16.00 24.35
N GLY A 41 6.82 -14.70 24.14
CA GLY A 41 6.87 -13.70 25.20
C GLY A 41 5.84 -13.98 26.29
N ALA A 42 4.60 -14.30 25.91
CA ALA A 42 3.56 -14.70 26.84
C ALA A 42 3.92 -15.99 27.59
N GLY A 43 4.49 -16.99 26.90
CA GLY A 43 4.94 -18.25 27.51
C GLY A 43 6.08 -18.06 28.52
N ILE A 44 7.06 -17.21 28.21
CA ILE A 44 8.14 -16.82 29.15
C ILE A 44 7.52 -16.12 30.37
N GLY A 45 6.60 -15.17 30.14
CA GLY A 45 5.89 -14.47 31.20
C GLY A 45 5.08 -15.40 32.10
N TRP A 46 4.41 -16.39 31.52
CA TRP A 46 3.70 -17.44 32.25
C TRP A 46 4.66 -18.29 33.09
N GLY A 47 5.81 -18.66 32.54
CA GLY A 47 6.85 -19.41 33.25
C GLY A 47 7.44 -18.66 34.45
N ILE A 48 7.76 -17.37 34.28
CA ILE A 48 8.19 -16.47 35.38
C ILE A 48 7.06 -16.32 36.41
N GLY A 49 5.83 -16.18 35.92
CA GLY A 49 4.63 -16.03 36.72
C GLY A 49 4.34 -17.20 37.67
N ALA A 50 4.89 -18.39 37.40
CA ALA A 50 4.78 -19.55 38.28
C ALA A 50 5.44 -19.36 39.65
N LEU A 51 6.27 -18.33 39.82
CA LEU A 51 6.91 -17.97 41.09
C LEU A 51 6.01 -17.15 42.03
N GLY A 52 4.82 -16.74 41.58
CA GLY A 52 3.89 -15.92 42.36
C GLY A 52 2.48 -16.49 42.41
N ASP A 53 1.53 -15.67 42.85
CA ASP A 53 0.11 -16.02 42.89
C ASP A 53 -0.55 -15.96 41.50
N GLU A 54 -1.84 -16.30 41.42
CA GLU A 54 -2.56 -16.31 40.15
C GLU A 54 -2.63 -14.92 39.49
N GLY A 55 -2.73 -13.86 40.28
CA GLY A 55 -2.75 -12.48 39.80
C GLY A 55 -1.41 -12.06 39.20
N PHE A 56 -0.31 -12.43 39.86
CA PHE A 56 1.05 -12.24 39.35
C PHE A 56 1.27 -13.04 38.06
N ARG A 57 0.83 -14.31 38.02
CA ARG A 57 0.96 -15.15 36.83
C ARG A 57 0.20 -14.59 35.62
N ALA A 58 -1.02 -14.11 35.83
CA ALA A 58 -1.80 -13.46 34.78
C ALA A 58 -1.10 -12.18 34.27
N SER A 59 -0.62 -11.35 35.19
CA SER A 59 0.09 -10.10 34.86
C SER A 59 1.39 -10.37 34.11
N ALA A 60 2.22 -11.29 34.60
CA ALA A 60 3.49 -11.66 33.99
C ALA A 60 3.29 -12.24 32.57
N THR A 61 2.27 -13.09 32.38
CA THR A 61 1.87 -13.61 31.05
C THR A 61 1.49 -12.48 30.10
N PHE A 62 0.66 -11.53 30.55
CA PHE A 62 0.22 -10.41 29.74
C PHE A 62 1.40 -9.50 29.33
N PHE A 63 2.24 -9.09 30.29
CA PHE A 63 3.38 -8.21 30.00
C PHE A 63 4.46 -8.91 29.18
N GLY A 64 4.65 -10.22 29.37
CA GLY A 64 5.51 -11.04 28.50
C GLY A 64 5.02 -11.02 27.05
N GLY A 65 3.72 -11.25 26.83
CA GLY A 65 3.11 -11.16 25.51
C GLY A 65 3.20 -9.77 24.89
N LEU A 66 2.87 -8.73 25.67
CA LEU A 66 2.96 -7.33 25.24
C LEU A 66 4.39 -6.95 24.83
N SER A 67 5.40 -7.42 25.57
CA SER A 67 6.81 -7.19 25.26
C SER A 67 7.20 -7.89 23.96
N GLY A 68 6.81 -9.15 23.78
CA GLY A 68 7.03 -9.88 22.52
C GLY A 68 6.38 -9.18 21.32
N PHE A 69 5.14 -8.73 21.47
CA PHE A 69 4.43 -7.94 20.45
C PHE A 69 5.15 -6.62 20.14
N GLY A 70 5.62 -5.90 21.17
CA GLY A 70 6.37 -4.66 21.04
C GLY A 70 7.68 -4.83 20.27
N ILE A 71 8.42 -5.92 20.51
CA ILE A 71 9.65 -6.24 19.77
C ILE A 71 9.34 -6.42 18.28
N VAL A 72 8.32 -7.22 17.94
CA VAL A 72 7.93 -7.43 16.54
C VAL A 72 7.49 -6.11 15.90
N LEU A 73 6.72 -5.28 16.60
CA LEU A 73 6.33 -3.96 16.10
C LEU A 73 7.54 -3.10 15.71
N ILE A 74 8.58 -3.05 16.56
CA ILE A 74 9.80 -2.26 16.30
C ILE A 74 10.54 -2.81 15.08
N VAL A 75 10.75 -4.12 15.01
CA VAL A 75 11.42 -4.76 13.86
C VAL A 75 10.62 -4.52 12.57
N MET A 76 9.31 -4.69 12.62
CA MET A 76 8.44 -4.49 11.47
C MET A 76 8.36 -3.03 11.03
N TYR A 77 8.46 -2.08 11.95
CA TYR A 77 8.56 -0.66 11.63
C TYR A 77 9.79 -0.39 10.75
N TRP A 78 10.95 -0.94 11.12
CA TRP A 78 12.19 -0.84 10.34
C TRP A 78 12.11 -1.58 8.99
N LEU A 79 11.60 -2.82 8.98
CA LEU A 79 11.46 -3.61 7.74
C LEU A 79 10.51 -2.97 6.73
N ARG A 80 9.50 -2.23 7.20
CA ARG A 80 8.50 -1.58 6.35
C ARG A 80 9.11 -0.52 5.45
N GLU A 81 10.04 0.27 5.98
CA GLU A 81 10.57 1.43 5.27
C GLU A 81 11.50 1.02 4.13
N TYR A 82 12.26 -0.07 4.30
CA TYR A 82 13.24 -0.51 3.31
C TYR A 82 12.74 -1.66 2.44
N ILE A 83 12.29 -2.77 3.02
CA ILE A 83 12.01 -4.01 2.26
C ILE A 83 10.64 -3.94 1.61
N LEU A 84 9.58 -3.65 2.38
CA LEU A 84 8.21 -3.65 1.85
C LEU A 84 8.05 -2.61 0.74
N TYR A 85 8.65 -1.44 0.93
CA TYR A 85 8.57 -0.37 -0.05
C TYR A 85 9.39 -0.66 -1.31
N MET A 86 10.60 -1.24 -1.18
CA MET A 86 11.38 -1.59 -2.37
C MET A 86 10.77 -2.75 -3.16
N VAL A 87 10.22 -3.76 -2.48
CA VAL A 87 9.46 -4.84 -3.14
C VAL A 87 8.24 -4.27 -3.86
N LYS A 88 7.53 -3.31 -3.23
CA LYS A 88 6.40 -2.62 -3.85
C LYS A 88 6.80 -1.86 -5.11
N ALA A 89 7.84 -1.04 -5.03
CA ALA A 89 8.34 -0.25 -6.15
C ALA A 89 8.85 -1.13 -7.30
N GLY A 90 9.61 -2.18 -6.99
CA GLY A 90 10.08 -3.14 -7.98
C GLY A 90 8.93 -3.87 -8.68
N HIS A 91 7.92 -4.31 -7.92
CA HIS A 91 6.75 -4.97 -8.50
C HIS A 91 6.01 -4.03 -9.47
N ILE A 92 5.85 -2.76 -9.10
CA ILE A 92 5.24 -1.74 -9.96
C ILE A 92 6.06 -1.53 -11.23
N ALA A 93 7.38 -1.44 -11.12
CA ALA A 93 8.25 -1.26 -12.28
C ALA A 93 8.08 -2.39 -13.30
N VAL A 94 8.00 -3.64 -12.85
CA VAL A 94 7.75 -4.79 -13.75
C VAL A 94 6.33 -4.77 -14.30
N MET A 95 5.32 -4.46 -13.47
CA MET A 95 3.94 -4.35 -13.95
C MET A 95 3.80 -3.31 -15.06
N VAL A 96 4.52 -2.18 -14.97
CA VAL A 96 4.54 -1.14 -16.00
C VAL A 96 5.09 -1.66 -17.32
N GLU A 97 6.25 -2.33 -17.29
CA GLU A 97 6.85 -2.90 -18.50
C GLU A 97 5.92 -3.94 -19.16
N LEU A 98 5.26 -4.79 -18.36
CA LEU A 98 4.28 -5.77 -18.85
C LEU A 98 2.98 -5.14 -19.37
N ILE A 99 2.52 -4.04 -18.77
CA ILE A 99 1.36 -3.28 -19.28
C ILE A 99 1.66 -2.74 -20.68
N ASP A 100 2.88 -2.25 -20.91
CA ASP A 100 3.34 -1.75 -22.21
C ASP A 100 3.82 -2.87 -23.16
N ASN A 101 3.66 -4.14 -22.79
CA ASN A 101 4.14 -5.33 -23.53
C ASN A 101 5.63 -5.27 -23.91
N ARG A 102 6.45 -4.65 -23.07
CA ARG A 102 7.91 -4.59 -23.26
C ARG A 102 8.53 -5.94 -22.89
N PRO A 103 9.58 -6.39 -23.60
CA PRO A 103 10.23 -7.66 -23.31
C PRO A 103 10.90 -7.61 -21.94
N MET A 104 10.73 -8.67 -21.16
CA MET A 104 11.52 -8.87 -19.94
C MET A 104 12.94 -9.30 -20.33
N PRO A 105 13.99 -8.76 -19.72
CA PRO A 105 15.35 -9.09 -20.12
C PRO A 105 15.70 -10.55 -19.83
N ASP A 106 16.24 -11.23 -20.83
CA ASP A 106 16.75 -12.59 -20.72
C ASP A 106 17.99 -12.63 -19.81
N GLY A 107 18.04 -13.61 -18.90
CA GLY A 107 19.22 -13.88 -18.07
C GLY A 107 19.34 -13.10 -16.75
N ARG A 108 18.39 -12.22 -16.40
CA ARG A 108 18.29 -11.63 -15.04
C ARG A 108 17.01 -12.06 -14.34
N SER A 109 17.08 -12.25 -13.02
CA SER A 109 15.86 -12.47 -12.23
C SER A 109 14.96 -11.24 -12.33
N GLN A 110 13.65 -11.45 -12.42
CA GLN A 110 12.65 -10.37 -12.50
C GLN A 110 12.81 -9.35 -11.35
N ILE A 111 13.17 -9.82 -10.16
CA ILE A 111 13.45 -8.99 -8.98
C ILE A 111 14.72 -8.16 -9.18
N GLY A 112 15.81 -8.76 -9.64
CA GLY A 112 17.07 -8.04 -9.89
C GLY A 112 16.94 -6.99 -10.99
N HIS A 113 16.20 -7.29 -12.05
CA HIS A 113 15.88 -6.31 -13.09
C HIS A 113 15.08 -5.13 -12.53
N ALA A 114 14.05 -5.40 -11.73
CA ALA A 114 13.25 -4.35 -11.12
C ALA A 114 14.05 -3.45 -10.17
N GLN A 115 14.95 -4.04 -9.36
CA GLN A 115 15.85 -3.28 -8.49
C GLN A 115 16.76 -2.37 -9.31
N ALA A 116 17.28 -2.84 -10.44
CA ALA A 116 18.08 -2.02 -11.34
C ALA A 116 17.27 -0.85 -11.90
N MET A 117 16.03 -1.08 -12.38
CA MET A 117 15.16 -0.01 -12.88
C MET A 117 14.86 1.04 -11.80
N VAL A 118 14.57 0.61 -10.57
CA VAL A 118 14.27 1.54 -9.49
C VAL A 118 15.51 2.37 -9.12
N ARG A 119 16.68 1.73 -9.02
CA ARG A 119 17.94 2.42 -8.74
C ARG A 119 18.33 3.40 -9.85
N GLU A 120 18.17 3.01 -11.10
CA GLU A 120 18.48 3.87 -12.25
C GLU A 120 17.61 5.13 -12.26
N ARG A 121 16.34 5.02 -11.85
CA ARG A 121 15.42 6.15 -11.90
C ARG A 121 15.48 7.05 -10.68
N PHE A 122 15.62 6.49 -9.48
CA PHE A 122 15.57 7.26 -8.25
C PHE A 122 16.95 7.51 -7.63
N GLY A 123 17.99 6.86 -8.15
CA GLY A 123 19.35 6.88 -7.61
C GLY A 123 19.38 6.17 -6.26
N GLU A 124 19.03 6.93 -5.22
CA GLU A 124 18.94 6.46 -3.85
C GLU A 124 17.49 6.14 -3.45
N ALA A 125 17.33 5.14 -2.58
CA ALA A 125 16.04 4.84 -1.97
C ALA A 125 15.47 6.03 -1.18
N SER A 126 16.34 6.93 -0.68
CA SER A 126 16.01 8.16 0.03
C SER A 126 15.14 9.11 -0.82
N VAL A 127 15.46 9.25 -2.12
CA VAL A 127 14.74 10.12 -3.07
C VAL A 127 13.35 9.56 -3.34
N LEU A 128 13.27 8.27 -3.64
CA LEU A 128 12.01 7.57 -3.88
C LEU A 128 11.07 7.72 -2.66
N PHE A 129 11.59 7.50 -1.45
CA PHE A 129 10.82 7.64 -0.22
C PHE A 129 10.38 9.08 0.03
N ALA A 130 11.26 10.05 -0.23
CA ALA A 130 10.91 11.47 -0.08
C ALA A 130 9.77 11.88 -1.04
N ILE A 131 9.77 11.39 -2.28
CA ILE A 131 8.67 11.60 -3.23
C ILE A 131 7.38 10.98 -2.71
N ASP A 132 7.42 9.72 -2.26
CA ASP A 132 6.27 9.02 -1.71
C ASP A 132 5.64 9.76 -0.52
N GLN A 133 6.46 10.27 0.40
CA GLN A 133 5.97 11.06 1.54
C GLN A 133 5.32 12.37 1.12
N LEU A 134 5.87 13.05 0.10
CA LEU A 134 5.26 14.25 -0.47
C LEU A 134 3.94 13.92 -1.13
N VAL A 135 3.87 12.89 -1.97
CA VAL A 135 2.64 12.42 -2.63
C VAL A 135 1.57 12.10 -1.58
N LYS A 136 1.89 11.27 -0.57
CA LYS A 136 0.97 10.97 0.55
C LYS A 136 0.53 12.22 1.31
N GLY A 137 1.40 13.23 1.39
CA GLY A 137 1.09 14.54 1.95
C GLY A 137 0.08 15.32 1.11
N VAL A 138 0.25 15.33 -0.23
CA VAL A 138 -0.70 15.93 -1.18
C VAL A 138 -2.07 15.28 -1.07
N LEU A 139 -2.11 13.95 -1.06
CA LEU A 139 -3.36 13.19 -0.93
C LEU A 139 -4.08 13.46 0.38
N ARG A 140 -3.34 13.57 1.50
CA ARG A 140 -3.89 13.94 2.80
C ARG A 140 -4.47 15.36 2.80
N ALA A 141 -3.82 16.31 2.14
CA ALA A 141 -4.33 17.67 2.00
C ALA A 141 -5.65 17.70 1.20
N ILE A 142 -5.68 17.04 0.03
CA ILE A 142 -6.87 16.97 -0.83
C ILE A 142 -8.04 16.31 -0.09
N THR A 143 -7.80 15.15 0.52
CA THR A 143 -8.85 14.45 1.29
C THR A 143 -9.29 15.22 2.54
N GLY A 144 -8.38 15.98 3.16
CA GLY A 144 -8.69 16.87 4.28
C GLY A 144 -9.61 18.02 3.89
N LEU A 145 -9.34 18.69 2.77
CA LEU A 145 -10.18 19.78 2.24
C LEU A 145 -11.60 19.28 1.93
N ILE A 146 -11.72 18.12 1.28
CA ILE A 146 -13.02 17.49 1.02
C ILE A 146 -13.77 17.24 2.34
N ARG A 147 -13.08 16.78 3.40
CA ARG A 147 -13.73 16.57 4.72
C ARG A 147 -14.25 17.87 5.32
N GLY A 148 -13.50 18.97 5.22
CA GLY A 148 -13.86 20.28 5.77
C GLY A 148 -15.09 20.91 5.10
N VAL A 149 -15.22 20.76 3.78
CA VAL A 149 -16.41 21.25 3.05
C VAL A 149 -17.68 20.50 3.52
N PHE A 150 -17.60 19.19 3.72
CA PHE A 150 -18.76 18.40 4.16
C PHE A 150 -19.15 18.60 5.64
N THR A 151 -18.32 19.21 6.47
CA THR A 151 -18.69 19.54 7.87
C THR A 151 -19.45 20.86 7.99
N LEU A 152 -19.38 21.74 6.98
CA LEU A 152 -20.04 23.05 6.97
C LEU A 152 -21.50 23.00 6.49
N LEU A 153 -21.97 21.88 5.94
CA LEU A 153 -23.34 21.71 5.45
C LEU A 153 -24.17 20.88 6.46
N PRO A 154 -24.99 21.51 7.32
CA PRO A 154 -25.82 20.81 8.30
C PRO A 154 -27.07 20.20 7.64
N ILE A 155 -26.89 19.12 6.85
CA ILE A 155 -28.01 18.37 6.26
C ILE A 155 -28.27 17.10 7.09
N PRO A 156 -29.45 16.95 7.70
CA PRO A 156 -29.86 15.72 8.39
C PRO A 156 -29.83 14.50 7.44
N GLY A 157 -29.37 13.33 7.91
CA GLY A 157 -29.28 12.10 7.11
C GLY A 157 -28.06 12.00 6.17
N VAL A 158 -27.43 13.11 5.79
CA VAL A 158 -26.23 13.14 4.93
C VAL A 158 -24.98 12.64 5.66
N ARG A 159 -24.94 12.64 7.00
CA ARG A 159 -23.77 12.21 7.79
C ARG A 159 -23.38 10.74 7.56
N GLN A 160 -24.35 9.82 7.42
CA GLN A 160 -24.09 8.40 7.14
C GLN A 160 -23.52 8.23 5.72
N LEU A 161 -24.16 8.85 4.73
CA LEU A 161 -23.70 8.87 3.33
C LEU A 161 -22.30 9.48 3.19
N VAL A 162 -22.04 10.58 3.90
CA VAL A 162 -20.72 11.23 3.94
C VAL A 162 -19.69 10.31 4.59
N THR A 163 -20.04 9.52 5.61
CA THR A 163 -19.12 8.58 6.25
C THR A 163 -18.76 7.42 5.31
N ILE A 164 -19.74 6.87 4.60
CA ILE A 164 -19.53 5.85 3.56
C ILE A 164 -18.68 6.42 2.42
N LEU A 165 -19.02 7.61 1.92
CA LEU A 165 -18.25 8.33 0.90
C LEU A 165 -16.82 8.61 1.37
N ARG A 166 -16.61 8.98 2.64
CA ARG A 166 -15.28 9.21 3.23
C ARG A 166 -14.45 7.93 3.32
N ALA A 167 -15.05 6.82 3.75
CA ALA A 167 -14.39 5.51 3.79
C ALA A 167 -14.01 5.08 2.38
N PHE A 168 -14.94 5.22 1.44
CA PHE A 168 -14.76 4.96 0.03
C PHE A 168 -13.62 5.80 -0.59
N LEU A 169 -13.63 7.13 -0.40
CA LEU A 169 -12.59 8.02 -0.93
C LEU A 169 -11.22 7.69 -0.34
N ARG A 170 -11.15 7.29 0.93
CA ARG A 170 -9.89 6.89 1.57
C ARG A 170 -9.29 5.65 0.93
N VAL A 171 -10.11 4.66 0.60
CA VAL A 171 -9.65 3.45 -0.09
C VAL A 171 -9.28 3.76 -1.54
N ALA A 172 -10.11 4.53 -2.24
CA ALA A 172 -9.89 4.91 -3.63
C ALA A 172 -8.60 5.72 -3.85
N VAL A 173 -8.23 6.55 -2.87
CA VAL A 173 -7.01 7.38 -2.86
C VAL A 173 -5.76 6.59 -2.42
N GLY A 174 -5.94 5.41 -1.82
CA GLY A 174 -4.88 4.64 -1.17
C GLY A 174 -3.82 4.07 -2.11
N PHE A 175 -4.03 4.13 -3.43
CA PHE A 175 -3.12 3.58 -4.44
C PHE A 175 -2.54 4.65 -5.38
N ILE A 176 -2.70 5.93 -5.05
CA ILE A 176 -2.25 7.00 -5.94
C ILE A 176 -0.72 7.10 -5.94
N ASP A 177 -0.03 6.86 -4.80
CA ASP A 177 1.44 6.85 -4.77
C ASP A 177 2.04 5.82 -5.74
N GLU A 178 1.41 4.66 -5.89
CA GLU A 178 1.79 3.63 -6.84
C GLU A 178 1.63 4.09 -8.27
N VAL A 179 0.55 4.80 -8.57
CA VAL A 179 0.29 5.37 -9.89
C VAL A 179 1.33 6.44 -10.23
N ILE A 180 1.67 7.30 -9.28
CA ILE A 180 2.71 8.33 -9.47
C ILE A 180 4.07 7.69 -9.74
N LEU A 181 4.42 6.66 -8.94
CA LEU A 181 5.65 5.90 -9.14
C LEU A 181 5.67 5.21 -10.50
N ALA A 182 4.56 4.56 -10.87
CA ALA A 182 4.42 3.86 -12.14
C ALA A 182 4.59 4.80 -13.33
N TYR A 183 4.07 6.03 -13.24
CA TYR A 183 4.24 7.03 -14.30
C TYR A 183 5.72 7.36 -14.54
N GLY A 184 6.50 7.56 -13.47
CA GLY A 184 7.94 7.79 -13.59
C GLY A 184 8.68 6.61 -14.22
N MET A 185 8.32 5.38 -13.85
CA MET A 185 8.87 4.18 -14.48
C MET A 185 8.51 4.11 -15.97
N ARG A 186 7.24 4.34 -16.31
CA ARG A 186 6.72 4.20 -17.68
C ARG A 186 7.37 5.18 -18.64
N THR A 187 7.47 6.43 -18.21
CA THR A 187 8.06 7.55 -18.96
C THR A 187 9.58 7.56 -18.96
N ARG A 188 10.23 6.67 -18.18
CA ARG A 188 11.68 6.62 -18.02
C ARG A 188 12.27 7.98 -17.63
N ALA A 189 11.56 8.73 -16.78
CA ALA A 189 11.93 10.09 -16.43
C ALA A 189 13.30 10.14 -15.70
N THR A 190 14.15 11.08 -16.13
CA THR A 190 15.45 11.36 -15.50
C THR A 190 15.35 12.29 -14.30
N ASP A 191 14.29 13.11 -14.23
CA ASP A 191 13.91 13.89 -13.05
C ASP A 191 12.69 13.27 -12.37
N PRO A 192 12.89 12.53 -11.25
CA PRO A 192 11.82 11.93 -10.47
C PRO A 192 10.83 12.95 -9.89
N TRP A 193 11.28 14.15 -9.55
CA TRP A 193 10.45 15.19 -8.93
C TRP A 193 9.51 15.80 -9.96
N ALA A 194 10.03 16.16 -11.13
CA ALA A 194 9.21 16.65 -12.24
C ALA A 194 8.21 15.58 -12.70
N SER A 195 8.64 14.33 -12.79
CA SER A 195 7.76 13.21 -13.14
C SER A 195 6.61 13.04 -12.13
N ALA A 196 6.93 13.06 -10.83
CA ALA A 196 5.92 12.95 -9.79
C ALA A 196 4.91 14.12 -9.81
N ARG A 197 5.39 15.34 -10.07
CA ARG A 197 4.53 16.53 -10.24
C ARG A 197 3.60 16.35 -11.43
N ALA A 198 4.13 15.98 -12.60
CA ALA A 198 3.35 15.77 -13.81
C ALA A 198 2.26 14.69 -13.60
N ALA A 199 2.65 13.55 -13.01
CA ALA A 199 1.72 12.47 -12.72
C ALA A 199 0.58 12.88 -11.77
N LEU A 200 0.89 13.69 -10.74
CA LEU A 200 -0.11 14.19 -9.80
C LEU A 200 -1.11 15.12 -10.49
N VAL A 201 -0.62 16.00 -11.36
CA VAL A 201 -1.49 16.89 -12.16
C VAL A 201 -2.37 16.08 -13.11
N LEU A 202 -1.80 15.11 -13.82
CA LEU A 202 -2.54 14.20 -14.71
C LEU A 202 -3.60 13.39 -13.96
N TYR A 203 -3.31 12.97 -12.73
CA TYR A 203 -4.29 12.29 -11.89
C TYR A 203 -5.41 13.24 -11.45
N ALA A 204 -5.05 14.42 -10.97
CA ALA A 204 -6.00 15.41 -10.46
C ALA A 204 -6.94 15.94 -11.57
N GLN A 205 -6.41 16.24 -12.75
CA GLN A 205 -7.23 16.69 -13.87
C GLN A 205 -8.23 15.61 -14.34
N ASN A 206 -7.92 14.34 -14.11
CA ASN A 206 -8.76 13.18 -14.42
C ASN A 206 -9.42 12.57 -13.17
N TYR A 207 -9.69 13.36 -12.12
CA TYR A 207 -10.20 12.83 -10.85
C TYR A 207 -11.52 12.04 -11.00
N ARG A 208 -12.45 12.44 -11.88
CA ARG A 208 -13.74 11.75 -12.06
C ARG A 208 -13.60 10.31 -12.56
N PRO A 209 -12.97 10.04 -13.72
CA PRO A 209 -12.76 8.67 -14.18
C PRO A 209 -11.89 7.89 -13.18
N MET A 210 -10.90 8.52 -12.53
CA MET A 210 -10.08 7.84 -11.53
C MET A 210 -10.86 7.41 -10.29
N LEU A 211 -11.69 8.27 -9.72
CA LEU A 211 -12.54 7.91 -8.59
C LEU A 211 -13.54 6.81 -8.96
N LYS A 212 -14.11 6.84 -10.18
CA LYS A 212 -15.01 5.79 -10.66
C LYS A 212 -14.29 4.44 -10.78
N ASN A 213 -13.09 4.41 -11.34
CA ASN A 213 -12.30 3.18 -11.46
C ASN A 213 -11.91 2.63 -10.09
N ALA A 214 -11.38 3.51 -9.22
CA ALA A 214 -11.03 3.16 -7.86
C ALA A 214 -12.24 2.66 -7.05
N ALA A 215 -13.46 3.14 -7.36
CA ALA A 215 -14.71 2.64 -6.81
C ALA A 215 -14.91 1.15 -7.02
N TRP A 216 -14.82 0.76 -8.29
CA TRP A 216 -15.06 -0.60 -8.72
C TRP A 216 -13.96 -1.52 -8.22
N ILE A 217 -12.70 -1.08 -8.28
CA ILE A 217 -11.56 -1.81 -7.72
C ILE A 217 -11.79 -2.06 -6.22
N THR A 218 -12.17 -1.03 -5.48
CA THR A 218 -12.49 -1.15 -4.05
C THR A 218 -13.58 -2.19 -3.80
N LEU A 219 -14.69 -2.11 -4.54
CA LEU A 219 -15.80 -3.05 -4.40
C LEU A 219 -15.34 -4.50 -4.63
N PHE A 220 -14.58 -4.75 -5.70
CA PHE A 220 -14.06 -6.09 -6.00
C PHE A 220 -13.08 -6.59 -4.92
N VAL A 221 -12.16 -5.73 -4.47
CA VAL A 221 -11.17 -6.08 -3.44
C VAL A 221 -11.85 -6.42 -2.12
N TYR A 222 -12.85 -5.64 -1.69
CA TYR A 222 -13.57 -5.90 -0.45
C TYR A 222 -14.47 -7.13 -0.55
N GLY A 223 -15.12 -7.35 -1.71
CA GLY A 223 -15.86 -8.59 -1.96
C GLY A 223 -14.97 -9.83 -1.87
N LEU A 224 -13.79 -9.77 -2.51
CA LEU A 224 -12.83 -10.86 -2.45
C LEU A 224 -12.20 -11.02 -1.05
N MET A 225 -11.98 -9.92 -0.32
CA MET A 225 -11.53 -9.95 1.07
C MET A 225 -12.55 -10.67 1.97
N ALA A 226 -13.85 -10.44 1.78
CA ALA A 226 -14.88 -11.12 2.56
C ALA A 226 -14.84 -12.64 2.33
N ILE A 227 -14.73 -13.07 1.06
CA ILE A 227 -14.58 -14.49 0.71
C ILE A 227 -13.31 -15.08 1.35
N LEU A 228 -12.18 -14.39 1.21
CA LEU A 228 -10.90 -14.83 1.77
C LEU A 228 -10.91 -14.90 3.29
N PHE A 229 -11.62 -13.98 3.96
CA PHE A 229 -11.79 -14.03 5.41
C PHE A 229 -12.44 -15.35 5.84
N PHE A 230 -13.53 -15.77 5.19
CA PHE A 230 -14.18 -17.06 5.48
C PHE A 230 -13.26 -18.25 5.20
N ILE A 231 -12.49 -18.21 4.10
CA ILE A 231 -11.49 -19.26 3.79
C ILE A 231 -10.41 -19.33 4.88
N MET A 232 -9.97 -18.18 5.41
CA MET A 232 -8.93 -18.10 6.45
C MET A 232 -9.42 -18.50 7.85
N LEU A 233 -10.73 -18.64 8.09
CA LEU A 233 -11.25 -19.14 9.36
C LEU A 233 -10.79 -20.58 9.65
N ALA A 234 -10.74 -21.45 8.63
CA ALA A 234 -10.32 -22.83 8.78
C ALA A 234 -8.86 -22.98 9.27
N PRO A 235 -7.84 -22.41 8.58
CA PRO A 235 -6.46 -22.49 9.07
C PRO A 235 -6.27 -21.77 10.41
N ALA A 236 -7.01 -20.69 10.67
CA ALA A 236 -6.93 -20.01 11.96
C ALA A 236 -7.50 -20.85 13.11
N ALA A 237 -8.61 -21.57 12.88
CA ALA A 237 -9.17 -22.50 13.86
C ALA A 237 -8.21 -23.67 14.14
N LEU A 238 -7.58 -24.22 13.10
CA LEU A 238 -6.54 -25.24 13.26
C LEU A 238 -5.38 -24.76 14.13
N ILE A 239 -4.86 -23.56 13.88
CA ILE A 239 -3.77 -22.98 14.69
C ILE A 239 -4.25 -22.71 16.12
N SER A 240 -5.46 -22.21 16.30
CA SER A 240 -6.02 -21.92 17.63
C SER A 240 -6.12 -23.16 18.51
N ASN A 241 -6.43 -24.33 17.93
CA ASN A 241 -6.53 -25.59 18.67
C ASN A 241 -5.17 -26.12 19.16
N LEU A 242 -4.05 -25.58 18.66
CA LEU A 242 -2.71 -25.93 19.16
C LEU A 242 -2.36 -25.23 20.49
N TYR A 243 -3.13 -24.21 20.89
CA TYR A 243 -2.90 -23.49 22.14
C TYR A 243 -3.68 -24.12 23.32
N PRO A 244 -3.01 -24.44 24.45
CA PRO A 244 -3.67 -24.97 25.64
C PRO A 244 -4.74 -24.00 26.20
N GLY A 245 -5.91 -24.51 26.58
CA GLY A 245 -6.97 -23.72 27.22
C GLY A 245 -8.04 -23.14 26.30
N GLY A 246 -8.04 -23.47 25.00
CA GLY A 246 -9.18 -23.20 24.11
C GLY A 246 -9.55 -21.72 23.98
N MET A 247 -8.55 -20.84 23.83
CA MET A 247 -8.78 -19.40 23.60
C MET A 247 -9.37 -19.15 22.20
N SER A 248 -10.65 -19.42 22.00
CA SER A 248 -11.39 -19.20 20.74
C SER A 248 -11.25 -17.76 20.22
N ALA A 249 -11.08 -16.79 21.12
CA ALA A 249 -10.80 -15.39 20.78
C ALA A 249 -9.45 -15.21 20.03
N MET A 250 -8.44 -16.03 20.32
CA MET A 250 -7.13 -15.99 19.65
C MET A 250 -7.23 -16.47 18.19
N GLY A 251 -8.07 -17.48 17.92
CA GLY A 251 -8.35 -17.94 16.56
C GLY A 251 -8.91 -16.85 15.65
N ILE A 252 -9.76 -15.97 16.18
CA ILE A 252 -10.31 -14.83 15.43
C ILE A 252 -9.21 -13.80 15.10
N VAL A 253 -8.32 -13.52 16.06
CA VAL A 253 -7.18 -12.60 15.84
C VAL A 253 -6.22 -13.17 14.79
N ILE A 254 -5.90 -14.46 14.87
CA ILE A 254 -5.05 -15.15 13.89
C ILE A 254 -5.71 -15.13 12.51
N ALA A 255 -7.03 -15.40 12.42
CA ALA A 255 -7.77 -15.32 11.16
C ALA A 255 -7.68 -13.92 10.55
N PHE A 256 -7.81 -12.89 11.38
CA PHE A 256 -7.69 -11.50 10.94
C PHE A 256 -6.28 -11.18 10.42
N ILE A 257 -5.22 -11.62 11.12
CA ILE A 257 -3.83 -11.42 10.71
C ILE A 257 -3.54 -12.15 9.38
N LEU A 258 -4.00 -13.40 9.24
CA LEU A 258 -3.84 -14.18 8.01
C LEU A 258 -4.60 -13.55 6.84
N ALA A 259 -5.87 -13.19 7.04
CA ALA A 259 -6.68 -12.51 6.03
C ALA A 259 -6.05 -11.17 5.62
N TRP A 260 -5.51 -10.42 6.58
CA TRP A 260 -4.77 -9.18 6.31
C TRP A 260 -3.51 -9.44 5.48
N SER A 261 -2.76 -10.50 5.78
CA SER A 261 -1.55 -10.89 5.03
C SER A 261 -1.88 -11.24 3.58
N VAL A 262 -2.96 -12.00 3.36
CA VAL A 262 -3.48 -12.30 2.01
C VAL A 262 -3.86 -11.01 1.28
N LYS A 263 -4.58 -10.10 1.95
CA LYS A 263 -4.94 -8.79 1.36
C LYS A 263 -3.70 -8.02 0.91
N GLN A 264 -2.68 -7.93 1.75
CA GLN A 264 -1.45 -7.20 1.45
C GLN A 264 -0.60 -7.87 0.35
N ALA A 265 -0.53 -9.20 0.35
CA ALA A 265 0.31 -9.95 -0.58
C ALA A 265 -0.31 -10.13 -1.97
N LEU A 266 -1.64 -10.25 -2.06
CA LEU A 266 -2.34 -10.60 -3.30
C LEU A 266 -3.32 -9.52 -3.77
N LEU A 267 -4.20 -9.04 -2.88
CA LEU A 267 -5.28 -8.15 -3.29
C LEU A 267 -4.80 -6.73 -3.60
N GLU A 268 -3.88 -6.19 -2.81
CA GLU A 268 -3.30 -4.87 -3.06
C GLU A 268 -2.55 -4.79 -4.40
N PRO A 269 -1.57 -5.67 -4.70
CA PRO A 269 -0.90 -5.60 -6.00
C PRO A 269 -1.85 -5.84 -7.18
N LEU A 270 -2.90 -6.66 -7.01
CA LEU A 270 -3.95 -6.80 -8.03
C LEU A 270 -4.76 -5.51 -8.23
N ALA A 271 -5.10 -4.82 -7.13
CA ALA A 271 -5.78 -3.53 -7.17
C ALA A 271 -4.92 -2.48 -7.89
N VAL A 272 -3.62 -2.45 -7.57
CA VAL A 272 -2.64 -1.60 -8.25
C VAL A 272 -2.59 -1.94 -9.73
N ALA A 273 -2.45 -3.22 -10.11
CA ALA A 273 -2.43 -3.64 -11.51
C ALA A 273 -3.66 -3.16 -12.30
N CYS A 274 -4.86 -3.21 -11.69
CA CYS A 274 -6.08 -2.68 -12.28
C CYS A 274 -6.08 -1.14 -12.38
N LEU A 275 -5.63 -0.45 -11.32
CA LEU A 275 -5.59 1.00 -11.31
C LEU A 275 -4.57 1.56 -12.31
N LEU A 276 -3.42 0.90 -12.47
CA LEU A 276 -2.41 1.27 -13.47
C LEU A 276 -2.98 1.20 -14.89
N GLN A 277 -3.74 0.14 -15.22
CA GLN A 277 -4.43 0.04 -16.51
C GLN A 277 -5.38 1.23 -16.74
N ALA A 278 -6.23 1.52 -15.74
CA ALA A 278 -7.19 2.63 -15.84
C ALA A 278 -6.50 3.98 -15.98
N TYR A 279 -5.48 4.24 -15.16
CA TYR A 279 -4.73 5.48 -15.18
C TYR A 279 -4.04 5.70 -16.52
N PHE A 280 -3.23 4.74 -16.95
CA PHE A 280 -2.45 4.86 -18.19
C PHE A 280 -3.29 5.00 -19.44
N ARG A 281 -4.46 4.37 -19.48
CA ARG A 281 -5.45 4.58 -20.54
C ARG A 281 -6.10 5.95 -20.46
N THR A 282 -6.38 6.44 -19.26
CA THR A 282 -7.03 7.75 -19.07
C THR A 282 -6.12 8.89 -19.49
N ILE A 283 -4.82 8.82 -19.18
CA ILE A 283 -3.87 9.90 -19.44
C ILE A 283 -3.22 9.84 -20.83
N GLU A 284 -3.61 8.88 -21.67
CA GLU A 284 -3.01 8.69 -23.00
C GLU A 284 -3.15 9.96 -23.85
N GLY A 285 -2.03 10.43 -24.41
CA GLY A 285 -1.97 11.65 -25.22
C GLY A 285 -2.19 12.96 -24.45
N GLN A 286 -2.34 12.93 -23.12
CA GLN A 286 -2.56 14.13 -22.31
C GLN A 286 -1.25 14.72 -21.78
N THR A 287 -1.22 16.04 -21.65
CA THR A 287 -0.19 16.77 -20.92
C THR A 287 -0.75 17.34 -19.61
N PRO A 288 0.10 17.60 -18.59
CA PRO A 288 -0.32 18.27 -17.37
C PRO A 288 -0.96 19.63 -17.64
N ASN A 289 -2.19 19.84 -17.14
CA ASN A 289 -2.91 21.09 -17.30
C ASN A 289 -2.41 22.17 -16.30
N PRO A 290 -2.02 23.37 -16.77
CA PRO A 290 -1.52 24.44 -15.91
C PRO A 290 -2.49 24.92 -14.82
N GLU A 291 -3.80 24.93 -15.09
CA GLU A 291 -4.80 25.30 -14.09
C GLU A 291 -4.87 24.29 -12.95
N TRP A 292 -4.75 23.00 -13.28
CA TRP A 292 -4.73 21.94 -12.26
C TRP A 292 -3.43 21.94 -11.46
N ASP A 293 -2.30 22.28 -12.10
CA ASP A 293 -1.04 22.55 -11.39
C ASP A 293 -1.20 23.67 -10.36
N ALA A 294 -1.78 24.81 -10.77
CA ALA A 294 -2.03 25.95 -9.89
C ALA A 294 -3.02 25.62 -8.76
N LYS A 295 -4.08 24.84 -9.05
CA LYS A 295 -5.01 24.36 -8.02
C LYS A 295 -4.31 23.48 -6.98
N LEU A 296 -3.51 22.51 -7.43
CA LEU A 296 -2.74 21.64 -6.51
C LEU A 296 -1.72 22.44 -5.69
N ASP A 297 -1.10 23.44 -6.29
CA ASP A 297 -0.19 24.38 -5.62
C ASP A 297 -0.88 25.11 -4.47
N GLY A 298 -2.04 25.72 -4.73
CA GLY A 298 -2.83 26.40 -3.69
C GLY A 298 -3.42 25.47 -2.63
N MET A 299 -3.64 24.19 -2.95
CA MET A 299 -4.25 23.22 -2.03
C MET A 299 -3.24 22.48 -1.15
N SER A 300 -1.96 22.41 -1.51
CA SER A 300 -0.99 21.57 -0.81
C SER A 300 0.44 22.14 -0.78
N SER A 301 0.91 22.48 0.42
CA SER A 301 2.32 22.81 0.67
C SER A 301 3.29 21.68 0.32
N LYS A 302 2.82 20.42 0.30
CA LYS A 302 3.63 19.28 -0.12
C LYS A 302 3.79 19.23 -1.64
N PHE A 303 2.78 19.66 -2.39
CA PHE A 303 2.89 19.83 -3.85
C PHE A 303 3.84 20.99 -4.18
N GLN A 304 3.76 22.11 -3.46
CA GLN A 304 4.72 23.21 -3.59
C GLN A 304 6.17 22.76 -3.35
N LYS A 305 6.41 21.95 -2.30
CA LYS A 305 7.72 21.36 -2.02
C LYS A 305 8.20 20.39 -3.11
N LEU A 306 7.28 19.66 -3.74
CA LEU A 306 7.60 18.79 -4.87
C LEU A 306 8.03 19.62 -6.09
N LYS A 307 7.27 20.66 -6.40
CA LYS A 307 7.53 21.59 -7.50
C LYS A 307 8.85 22.35 -7.34
N SER A 308 9.17 22.79 -6.13
CA SER A 308 10.45 23.47 -5.87
C SER A 308 11.67 22.55 -6.04
N ARG A 309 11.55 21.26 -5.70
CA ARG A 309 12.62 20.28 -5.96
C ARG A 309 12.78 19.96 -7.44
N ALA A 310 11.69 19.85 -8.18
CA ALA A 310 11.74 19.71 -9.64
C ALA A 310 12.45 20.91 -10.31
N GLY A 311 12.21 22.13 -9.82
CA GLY A 311 12.89 23.33 -10.33
C GLY A 311 14.40 23.34 -10.07
N LYS A 312 14.86 22.80 -8.94
CA LYS A 312 16.29 22.72 -8.59
C LYS A 312 17.06 21.70 -9.43
N GLY A 313 16.46 20.53 -9.69
CA GLY A 313 17.10 19.52 -10.55
C GLY A 313 17.34 19.99 -11.99
N LEU A 314 16.47 20.87 -12.50
CA LEU A 314 16.65 21.51 -13.81
C LEU A 314 17.79 22.55 -13.85
N THR A 315 18.09 23.18 -12.72
CA THR A 315 19.19 24.17 -12.62
C THR A 315 20.53 23.47 -12.46
N GLU A 316 20.60 22.43 -11.63
CA GLU A 316 21.82 21.62 -11.43
C GLU A 316 22.21 20.78 -12.67
N ALA A 317 21.25 20.40 -13.53
CA ALA A 317 21.53 19.68 -14.78
C ALA A 317 21.94 20.60 -15.95
N ALA A 318 21.78 21.91 -15.79
CA ALA A 318 22.16 22.91 -16.80
C ALA A 318 23.54 23.54 -16.54
N GLU A 319 24.18 23.20 -15.41
CA GLU A 319 25.56 23.53 -15.03
C GLU A 319 26.50 22.35 -15.31
#